data_AF-A0A4P8SMR7-F1
#
_entry.id   AF-A0A4P8SMR7-F1
#
_cell.length_a   1.000
_cell.length_b   1.000
_cell.length_c   1.000
_cell.angle_alpha   90.00
_cell.angle_beta   90.00
_cell.angle_gamma   90.00
#
_symmetry.space_group_name_H-M   'P 1'
#
loop_
_entity.id
_entity.type
_entity.pdbx_description
1 polymer ?
#
loop_
_entity_poly.entity_id
_entity_poly.type
_entity_poly.pdbx_seq_one_letter_code
_entity_poly.pdbx_strand_id
1 'polypeptide(L)'
;MGIGAALGMMSKGLLGPGLLYLSAALCLFILGSYRKKSFINSILIALAVTMLLSFPWILALWHRSPELLHLWFWDNNLGRFLGTNNLGPKKGHLFYLYTLSWYAFPALPMCLLYFLTKNRKVLRDGISVSLIFFMVTFFTLSLSSDARELYALPLLLPLSVIAAAAVPISVIPSFSSFLKGLSFSLILFLIFIGLLVNLPFAFSPLREFVNYFVPGYDSDINPLLVIISLAAPLAVLIVIMKTDSSKTPTVFYFSCLMTIIWSIIMTLGLPLIDYSKRYSDVFSQINMIVPKGECVISQGLGEPQRAMLHYYTGIKTSRVENGSLNESCHYLLRQGKTTTEKKSFHDLIWSGSRPGEEDEFYEVFKTH
;
A
#
# COMPACT_ATOMS: atom_id res chain seq x y z
N MET A 1 15.99 -3.90 -17.37
CA MET A 1 16.31 -2.80 -16.43
C MET A 1 15.85 -1.45 -16.96
N GLY A 2 16.34 -0.97 -18.11
CA GLY A 2 16.01 0.38 -18.61
C GLY A 2 14.51 0.67 -18.78
N ILE A 3 13.76 -0.24 -19.41
CA ILE A 3 12.29 -0.13 -19.53
C ILE A 3 11.62 -0.10 -18.15
N GLY A 4 12.01 -1.00 -17.24
CA GLY A 4 11.46 -1.05 -15.89
C GLY A 4 11.74 0.21 -15.07
N ALA A 5 12.93 0.81 -15.21
CA ALA A 5 13.26 2.09 -14.58
C ALA A 5 12.40 3.22 -15.18
N ALA A 6 12.23 3.28 -16.50
CA ALA A 6 11.35 4.27 -17.14
C ALA A 6 9.90 4.16 -16.64
N LEU A 7 9.35 2.95 -16.58
CA LEU A 7 8.02 2.69 -16.03
C LEU A 7 7.95 3.13 -14.56
N GLY A 8 8.94 2.78 -13.74
CA GLY A 8 9.04 3.24 -12.35
C GLY A 8 9.03 4.77 -12.23
N MET A 9 9.74 5.47 -13.13
CA MET A 9 9.75 6.93 -13.20
C MET A 9 8.38 7.50 -13.52
N MET A 10 7.71 6.96 -14.54
CA MET A 10 6.40 7.40 -14.98
C MET A 10 5.29 7.09 -13.97
N SER A 11 5.46 6.05 -13.15
CA SER A 11 4.48 5.69 -12.12
C SER A 11 4.65 6.47 -10.81
N LYS A 12 5.90 6.66 -10.33
CA LYS A 12 6.14 7.18 -8.97
C LYS A 12 7.37 8.10 -8.84
N GLY A 13 7.88 8.63 -9.95
CA GLY A 13 9.01 9.54 -9.94
C GLY A 13 10.37 8.85 -9.77
N LEU A 14 11.36 9.61 -9.32
CA LEU A 14 12.78 9.28 -9.43
C LEU A 14 13.25 8.15 -8.51
N LEU A 15 12.48 7.82 -7.46
CA LEU A 15 12.86 6.82 -6.48
C LEU A 15 13.14 5.45 -7.11
N GLY A 16 12.24 4.97 -7.98
CA GLY A 16 12.39 3.66 -8.64
C GLY A 16 13.68 3.54 -9.47
N PRO A 17 13.91 4.41 -10.46
CA PRO A 17 15.17 4.47 -11.18
C PRO A 17 16.39 4.61 -10.25
N GLY A 18 16.33 5.52 -9.28
CA GLY A 18 17.43 5.79 -8.35
C GLY A 18 17.86 4.53 -7.60
N LEU A 19 16.92 3.79 -7.04
CA LEU A 19 17.19 2.53 -6.35
C LEU A 19 17.82 1.47 -7.27
N LEU A 20 17.33 1.34 -8.51
CA LEU A 20 17.85 0.38 -9.47
C LEU A 20 19.29 0.70 -9.90
N TYR A 21 19.56 1.94 -10.30
CA TYR A 21 20.89 2.34 -10.76
C TYR A 21 21.91 2.40 -9.62
N LEU A 22 21.52 2.86 -8.44
CA LEU A 22 22.39 2.84 -7.26
C LEU A 22 22.76 1.40 -6.89
N SER A 23 21.80 0.47 -6.93
CA SER A 23 22.06 -0.95 -6.67
C SER A 23 22.99 -1.56 -7.71
N ALA A 24 22.79 -1.26 -9.00
CA ALA A 24 23.67 -1.72 -10.08
C ALA A 24 25.09 -1.15 -9.96
N ALA A 25 25.23 0.13 -9.59
CA ALA A 25 26.52 0.75 -9.31
C ALA A 25 27.22 0.07 -8.12
N LEU A 26 26.52 -0.17 -7.01
CA LEU A 26 27.10 -0.89 -5.87
C LEU A 26 27.48 -2.33 -6.22
N CYS A 27 26.76 -3.00 -7.11
CA CYS A 27 27.19 -4.30 -7.62
C CYS A 27 28.54 -4.23 -8.34
N LEU A 28 28.80 -3.20 -9.16
CA LEU A 28 30.11 -2.98 -9.78
C LEU A 28 31.21 -2.77 -8.72
N PHE A 29 30.94 -1.96 -7.69
CA PHE A 29 31.93 -1.62 -6.68
C PHE A 29 32.24 -2.80 -5.74
N ILE A 30 31.20 -3.52 -5.28
CA ILE A 30 31.33 -4.55 -4.24
C ILE A 30 31.65 -5.93 -4.84
N LEU A 31 31.01 -6.30 -5.95
CA LEU A 31 31.09 -7.66 -6.49
C LEU A 31 32.11 -7.74 -7.63
N GLY A 32 33.26 -8.35 -7.36
CA GLY A 32 34.31 -8.55 -8.36
C GLY A 32 33.81 -9.24 -9.64
N SER A 33 32.87 -10.17 -9.54
CA SER A 33 32.22 -10.88 -10.66
C SER A 33 31.56 -9.95 -11.69
N TYR A 34 31.11 -8.76 -11.24
CA TYR A 34 30.37 -7.79 -12.04
C TYR A 34 31.25 -6.70 -12.67
N ARG A 35 32.55 -6.63 -12.34
CA ARG A 35 33.52 -5.66 -12.89
C ARG A 35 33.94 -6.00 -14.34
N LYS A 36 32.97 -6.28 -15.19
CA LYS A 36 33.16 -6.65 -16.61
C LYS A 36 32.66 -5.52 -17.50
N LYS A 37 33.37 -5.27 -18.61
CA LYS A 37 32.94 -4.29 -19.62
C LYS A 37 31.53 -4.56 -20.12
N SER A 38 31.15 -5.83 -20.26
CA SER A 38 29.78 -6.22 -20.66
C SER A 38 28.71 -5.75 -19.67
N PHE A 39 28.96 -5.81 -18.36
CA PHE A 39 28.00 -5.36 -17.35
C PHE A 39 27.87 -3.84 -17.34
N ILE A 40 28.99 -3.11 -17.46
CA ILE A 40 28.99 -1.64 -17.61
C ILE A 40 28.20 -1.24 -18.85
N ASN A 41 28.47 -1.88 -20.00
CA ASN A 41 27.73 -1.62 -21.24
C ASN A 41 26.23 -1.88 -21.07
N SER A 42 25.83 -2.94 -20.37
CA SER A 42 24.42 -3.21 -20.06
C SER A 42 23.78 -2.12 -19.20
N ILE A 43 24.50 -1.56 -18.22
CA ILE A 43 24.01 -0.43 -17.41
C ILE A 43 23.87 0.83 -18.27
N LEU A 44 24.84 1.12 -19.14
CA LEU A 44 24.79 2.28 -20.04
C LEU A 44 23.64 2.17 -21.06
N ILE A 45 23.45 0.99 -21.67
CA ILE A 45 22.30 0.73 -22.55
C ILE A 45 21.00 0.89 -21.76
N ALA A 46 20.91 0.35 -20.54
CA ALA A 46 19.74 0.52 -19.71
C ALA A 46 19.47 1.99 -19.40
N LEU A 47 20.49 2.78 -19.05
CA LEU A 47 20.39 4.22 -18.80
C LEU A 47 19.92 4.98 -20.04
N ALA A 48 20.49 4.68 -21.22
CA ALA A 48 20.08 5.27 -22.47
C ALA A 48 18.61 4.98 -22.79
N VAL A 49 18.15 3.73 -22.59
CA VAL A 49 16.74 3.35 -22.77
C VAL A 49 15.85 4.07 -21.76
N THR A 50 16.26 4.20 -20.50
CA THR A 50 15.48 4.97 -19.51
C THR A 50 15.38 6.42 -19.90
N MET A 51 16.47 7.07 -20.28
CA MET A 51 16.46 8.46 -20.75
C MET A 51 15.56 8.61 -21.98
N LEU A 52 15.69 7.74 -22.98
CA LEU A 52 14.90 7.79 -24.21
C LEU A 52 13.39 7.74 -23.93
N LEU A 53 12.96 6.91 -22.98
CA LEU A 53 11.54 6.74 -22.66
C LEU A 53 11.01 7.80 -21.67
N SER A 54 11.85 8.29 -20.77
CA SER A 54 11.47 9.23 -19.71
C SER A 54 11.56 10.69 -20.12
N PHE A 55 12.58 11.05 -20.93
CA PHE A 55 12.90 12.44 -21.25
C PHE A 55 11.83 13.16 -22.08
N PRO A 56 11.15 12.52 -23.05
CA PRO A 56 10.08 13.18 -23.80
C PRO A 56 8.96 13.71 -22.89
N TRP A 57 8.61 12.97 -21.84
CA TRP A 57 7.60 13.40 -20.87
C TRP A 57 8.08 14.60 -20.04
N ILE A 58 9.34 14.59 -19.59
CA ILE A 58 9.93 15.71 -18.84
C ILE A 58 9.94 16.99 -19.69
N LEU A 59 10.37 16.88 -20.96
CA LEU A 59 10.36 18.00 -21.90
C LEU A 59 8.95 18.51 -22.16
N ALA A 60 7.99 17.60 -22.40
CA ALA A 60 6.61 17.98 -22.62
C ALA A 60 6.01 18.69 -21.40
N LEU A 61 6.34 18.25 -20.19
CA LEU A 61 5.90 18.90 -18.95
C LEU A 61 6.54 20.27 -18.79
N TRP A 62 7.84 20.40 -19.06
CA TRP A 62 8.55 21.67 -19.01
C TRP A 62 7.93 22.71 -19.94
N HIS A 63 7.64 22.34 -21.19
CA HIS A 63 7.03 23.23 -22.17
C HIS A 63 5.59 23.63 -21.84
N ARG A 64 4.84 22.77 -21.14
CA ARG A 64 3.44 23.03 -20.78
C ARG A 64 3.31 23.82 -19.48
N SER A 65 4.12 23.51 -18.47
CA SER A 65 4.11 24.19 -17.18
C SER A 65 5.43 23.93 -16.43
N PRO A 66 6.37 24.91 -16.45
CA PRO A 66 7.59 24.86 -15.65
C PRO A 66 7.29 24.75 -14.15
N GLU A 67 6.18 25.34 -13.69
CA GLU A 67 5.73 25.29 -12.29
C GLU A 67 5.38 23.85 -11.86
N LEU A 68 4.64 23.11 -12.69
CA LEU A 68 4.32 21.71 -12.39
C LEU A 68 5.57 20.82 -12.42
N LEU A 69 6.54 21.11 -13.31
CA LEU A 69 7.82 20.41 -13.29
C LEU A 69 8.58 20.67 -11.98
N HIS A 70 8.61 21.93 -11.52
CA HIS A 70 9.22 22.29 -10.24
C HIS A 70 8.55 21.55 -9.09
N LEU A 71 7.21 21.59 -9.01
CA LEU A 71 6.43 20.89 -8.00
C LEU A 71 6.66 19.37 -8.03
N TRP A 72 6.76 18.77 -9.21
CA TRP A 72 7.03 17.34 -9.33
C TRP A 72 8.45 17.01 -8.88
N PHE A 73 9.47 17.69 -9.41
CA PHE A 73 10.87 17.36 -9.21
C PHE A 73 11.37 17.79 -7.84
N TRP A 74 11.25 19.07 -7.51
CA TRP A 74 11.76 19.61 -6.26
C TRP A 74 10.86 19.24 -5.12
N ASP A 75 9.54 19.40 -5.25
CA ASP A 75 8.71 19.26 -4.06
C ASP A 75 8.34 17.81 -3.76
N ASN A 76 7.85 17.08 -4.76
CA ASN A 76 7.32 15.74 -4.55
C ASN A 76 8.38 14.63 -4.55
N ASN A 77 9.54 14.84 -5.17
CA ASN A 77 10.64 13.88 -5.12
C ASN A 77 11.66 14.26 -4.05
N LEU A 78 12.32 15.42 -4.18
CA LEU A 78 13.43 15.80 -3.28
C LEU A 78 12.92 16.33 -1.94
N GLY A 79 11.95 17.23 -1.93
CA GLY A 79 11.46 17.88 -0.72
C GLY A 79 10.67 16.95 0.19
N ARG A 80 9.94 15.98 -0.37
CA ARG A 80 9.36 14.86 0.40
C ARG A 80 10.42 13.95 1.02
N PHE A 81 11.48 13.64 0.28
CA PHE A 81 12.56 12.81 0.79
C PHE A 81 13.32 13.52 1.92
N LEU A 82 13.64 14.80 1.73
CA LEU A 82 14.38 15.62 2.71
C LEU A 82 13.50 16.16 3.84
N GLY A 83 12.17 16.16 3.68
CA GLY A 83 11.23 16.66 4.67
C GLY A 83 11.02 18.18 4.67
N THR A 84 11.54 18.90 3.67
CA THR A 84 11.46 20.37 3.58
C THR A 84 10.03 20.88 3.41
N ASN A 85 9.14 20.03 2.91
CA ASN A 85 7.82 20.47 2.45
C ASN A 85 6.70 20.11 3.44
N ASN A 86 7.02 19.38 4.51
CA ASN A 86 6.05 18.87 5.49
C ASN A 86 4.85 18.13 4.84
N LEU A 87 5.08 17.46 3.71
CA LEU A 87 4.07 16.81 2.87
C LEU A 87 3.96 15.29 3.11
N GLY A 88 3.65 14.87 4.34
CA GLY A 88 3.45 13.47 4.63
C GLY A 88 3.46 13.11 6.11
N PRO A 89 3.11 11.85 6.45
CA PRO A 89 3.27 11.35 7.80
C PRO A 89 4.76 11.15 8.09
N LYS A 90 5.26 11.85 9.12
CA LYS A 90 6.60 11.64 9.67
C LYS A 90 6.58 10.40 10.55
N LYS A 91 7.50 9.46 10.32
CA LYS A 91 7.73 8.31 11.22
C LYS A 91 9.21 8.22 11.57
N GLY A 92 9.54 7.56 12.69
CA GLY A 92 10.94 7.42 13.11
C GLY A 92 11.77 6.52 12.17
N HIS A 93 13.10 6.64 12.22
CA HIS A 93 14.01 5.90 11.32
C HIS A 93 13.93 4.36 11.44
N LEU A 94 13.49 3.84 12.60
CA LEU A 94 13.28 2.40 12.82
C LEU A 94 11.95 1.88 12.27
N PHE A 95 11.12 2.76 11.69
CA PHE A 95 9.79 2.43 11.21
C PHE A 95 9.79 1.22 10.25
N TYR A 96 10.70 1.21 9.26
CA TYR A 96 10.77 0.11 8.30
C TYR A 96 11.30 -1.19 8.92
N LEU A 97 12.15 -1.10 9.95
CA LEU A 97 12.61 -2.29 10.69
C LEU A 97 11.43 -2.99 11.38
N TYR A 98 10.61 -2.23 12.11
CA TYR A 98 9.41 -2.78 12.75
C TYR A 98 8.36 -3.26 11.75
N THR A 99 8.20 -2.51 10.65
CA THR A 99 7.28 -2.88 9.58
C THR A 99 7.66 -4.23 8.97
N LEU A 100 8.93 -4.45 8.65
CA LEU A 100 9.39 -5.69 8.02
C LEU A 100 9.12 -6.95 8.84
N SER A 101 9.10 -6.86 10.17
CA SER A 101 8.87 -8.01 11.06
C SER A 101 7.56 -8.75 10.76
N TRP A 102 6.50 -8.01 10.45
CA TRP A 102 5.20 -8.58 10.07
C TRP A 102 4.97 -8.52 8.56
N TYR A 103 5.39 -7.43 7.91
CA TYR A 103 5.13 -7.16 6.51
C TYR A 103 5.85 -8.12 5.56
N ALA A 104 7.06 -8.56 5.94
CA ALA A 104 7.85 -9.50 5.15
C ALA A 104 7.74 -10.94 5.66
N PHE A 105 6.77 -11.27 6.51
CA PHE A 105 6.54 -12.66 6.91
C PHE A 105 5.90 -13.44 5.73
N PRO A 106 6.40 -14.63 5.35
CA PRO A 106 7.45 -15.43 5.96
C PRO A 106 8.84 -15.23 5.32
N ALA A 107 8.96 -14.37 4.30
CA ALA A 107 10.19 -14.16 3.55
C ALA A 107 11.37 -13.74 4.42
N LEU A 108 11.17 -12.85 5.39
CA LEU A 108 12.22 -12.39 6.30
C LEU A 108 12.76 -13.53 7.20
N PRO A 109 11.93 -14.29 7.94
CA PRO A 109 12.39 -15.50 8.64
C PRO A 109 13.12 -16.50 7.74
N MET A 110 12.64 -16.69 6.50
CA MET A 110 13.27 -17.59 5.53
C MET A 110 14.64 -17.08 5.06
N CYS A 111 14.81 -15.77 4.90
CA CYS A 111 16.11 -15.15 4.64
C CYS A 111 17.07 -15.40 5.81
N LEU A 112 16.60 -15.21 7.05
CA LEU A 112 17.41 -15.48 8.24
C LEU A 112 17.82 -16.96 8.30
N LEU A 113 16.89 -17.87 8.04
CA LEU A 113 17.17 -19.31 7.95
C LEU A 113 18.26 -19.62 6.92
N TYR A 114 18.19 -19.00 5.73
CA TYR A 114 19.22 -19.13 4.70
C TYR A 114 20.61 -18.74 5.25
N PHE A 115 20.74 -17.56 5.86
CA PHE A 115 22.03 -17.04 6.36
C PHE A 115 22.55 -17.74 7.63
N LEU A 116 21.68 -18.40 8.39
CA LEU A 116 22.04 -19.21 9.56
C LEU A 116 22.52 -20.61 9.16
N THR A 117 21.96 -21.20 8.10
CA THR A 117 22.23 -22.60 7.72
C THR A 117 23.31 -22.75 6.65
N LYS A 118 23.45 -21.80 5.72
CA LYS A 118 24.45 -21.88 4.65
C LYS A 118 25.80 -21.30 5.09
N ASN A 119 26.86 -22.05 4.77
CA ASN A 119 28.23 -21.62 5.00
C ASN A 119 28.53 -20.36 4.15
N ARG A 120 28.86 -19.26 4.83
CA ARG A 120 28.88 -17.88 4.30
C ARG A 120 30.05 -17.57 3.35
N LYS A 121 30.89 -18.57 3.04
CA LYS A 121 32.19 -18.33 2.38
C LYS A 121 32.07 -17.80 0.95
N VAL A 122 31.01 -18.14 0.21
CA VAL A 122 30.71 -17.55 -1.11
C VAL A 122 29.19 -17.50 -1.30
N LEU A 123 28.60 -16.29 -1.26
CA LEU A 123 27.22 -16.09 -1.67
C LEU A 123 27.13 -16.20 -3.20
N ARG A 124 26.06 -16.84 -3.69
CA ARG A 124 25.77 -16.86 -5.13
C ARG A 124 25.51 -15.43 -5.61
N ASP A 125 26.00 -15.09 -6.80
CA ASP A 125 25.87 -13.74 -7.38
C ASP A 125 24.43 -13.20 -7.34
N GLY A 126 23.43 -14.03 -7.62
CA GLY A 126 22.02 -13.63 -7.54
C GLY A 126 21.57 -13.21 -6.14
N ILE A 127 22.03 -13.90 -5.10
CA ILE A 127 21.70 -13.59 -3.70
C ILE A 127 22.40 -12.30 -3.26
N SER A 128 23.66 -12.12 -3.67
CA SER A 128 24.40 -10.89 -3.42
C SER A 128 23.73 -9.67 -4.05
N VAL A 129 23.27 -9.77 -5.30
CA VAL A 129 22.54 -8.69 -5.98
C VAL A 129 21.22 -8.38 -5.28
N SER A 130 20.44 -9.39 -4.90
CA SER A 130 19.21 -9.20 -4.13
C SER A 130 19.48 -8.53 -2.77
N LEU A 131 20.53 -8.93 -2.08
CA LEU A 131 20.91 -8.33 -0.79
C LEU A 131 21.33 -6.86 -0.96
N ILE A 132 22.11 -6.53 -2.00
CA ILE A 132 22.47 -5.14 -2.31
C ILE A 132 21.22 -4.32 -2.59
N PHE A 133 20.30 -4.81 -3.43
CA PHE A 133 19.06 -4.10 -3.75
C PHE A 133 18.17 -3.90 -2.50
N PHE A 134 18.07 -4.92 -1.63
CA PHE A 134 17.40 -4.80 -0.35
C PHE A 134 18.02 -3.71 0.52
N MET A 135 19.35 -3.74 0.71
CA MET A 135 20.04 -2.78 1.56
C MET A 135 19.90 -1.35 1.04
N VAL A 136 20.11 -1.13 -0.25
CA VAL A 136 19.92 0.18 -0.89
C VAL A 136 18.52 0.71 -0.65
N THR A 137 17.51 -0.12 -0.91
CA THR A 137 16.11 0.27 -0.72
C THR A 137 15.81 0.53 0.75
N PHE A 138 16.26 -0.33 1.66
CA PHE A 138 15.98 -0.24 3.09
C PHE A 138 16.58 1.04 3.69
N PHE A 139 17.85 1.32 3.40
CA PHE A 139 18.51 2.53 3.90
C PHE A 139 17.96 3.79 3.25
N THR A 140 17.70 3.79 1.94
CA THR A 140 17.09 4.95 1.26
C THR A 140 15.74 5.30 1.90
N LEU A 141 14.87 4.31 2.12
CA LEU A 141 13.58 4.53 2.75
C LEU A 141 13.70 4.95 4.22
N SER A 142 14.65 4.38 4.98
CA SER A 142 14.83 4.72 6.41
C SER A 142 15.45 6.10 6.64
N LEU A 143 16.14 6.64 5.63
CA LEU A 143 16.69 8.00 5.63
C LEU A 143 15.68 9.05 5.14
N SER A 144 14.60 8.64 4.48
CA SER A 144 13.53 9.54 4.04
C SER A 144 12.78 10.13 5.24
N SER A 145 12.49 11.43 5.20
CA SER A 145 11.66 12.10 6.22
C SER A 145 10.22 11.60 6.24
N ASP A 146 9.67 11.33 5.06
CA ASP A 146 8.31 10.81 4.92
C ASP A 146 8.31 9.28 4.80
N ALA A 147 7.43 8.63 5.57
CA ALA A 147 7.38 7.18 5.63
C ALA A 147 5.95 6.64 5.58
N ARG A 148 5.69 5.78 4.59
CA ARG A 148 4.44 5.02 4.44
C ARG A 148 4.75 3.54 4.32
N GLU A 149 3.86 2.70 4.84
CA GLU A 149 3.97 1.22 4.79
C GLU A 149 4.05 0.73 3.35
N LEU A 150 3.24 1.31 2.47
CA LEU A 150 3.22 1.00 1.04
C LEU A 150 4.59 1.21 0.36
N TYR A 151 5.46 2.06 0.90
CA TYR A 151 6.78 2.27 0.32
C TYR A 151 7.72 1.09 0.56
N ALA A 152 7.42 0.21 1.53
CA ALA A 152 8.19 -1.00 1.79
C ALA A 152 7.97 -2.12 0.76
N LEU A 153 6.96 -2.03 -0.12
CA LEU A 153 6.66 -3.03 -1.14
C LEU A 153 7.89 -3.52 -1.93
N PRO A 154 8.79 -2.64 -2.43
CA PRO A 154 9.95 -3.09 -3.20
C PRO A 154 10.96 -3.91 -2.38
N LEU A 155 10.95 -3.83 -1.03
CA LEU A 155 11.80 -4.65 -0.16
C LEU A 155 11.38 -6.12 -0.16
N LEU A 156 10.12 -6.43 -0.48
CA LEU A 156 9.62 -7.81 -0.49
C LEU A 156 10.22 -8.63 -1.63
N LEU A 157 10.53 -7.99 -2.77
CA LEU A 157 11.09 -8.67 -3.93
C LEU A 157 12.48 -9.28 -3.68
N PRO A 158 13.51 -8.54 -3.20
CA PRO A 158 14.78 -9.15 -2.90
C PRO A 158 14.70 -10.17 -1.75
N LEU A 159 13.85 -9.93 -0.75
CA LEU A 159 13.64 -10.88 0.33
C LEU A 159 13.01 -12.18 -0.17
N SER A 160 12.05 -12.13 -1.09
CA SER A 160 11.43 -13.35 -1.64
C SER A 160 12.42 -14.17 -2.48
N VAL A 161 13.31 -13.52 -3.24
CA VAL A 161 14.38 -14.19 -3.99
C VAL A 161 15.36 -14.91 -3.04
N ILE A 162 15.78 -14.25 -1.96
CA ILE A 162 16.67 -14.87 -0.96
C ILE A 162 15.93 -15.99 -0.22
N ALA A 163 14.67 -15.76 0.18
CA ALA A 163 13.83 -16.75 0.85
C ALA A 163 13.62 -18.02 0.02
N ALA A 164 13.49 -17.88 -1.31
CA ALA A 164 13.35 -19.02 -2.24
C ALA A 164 14.53 -20.01 -2.11
N ALA A 165 15.74 -19.51 -1.82
CA ALA A 165 16.91 -20.36 -1.61
C ALA A 165 16.86 -21.18 -0.31
N ALA A 166 16.03 -20.79 0.67
CA ALA A 166 15.81 -21.53 1.92
C ALA A 166 14.61 -22.48 1.88
N VAL A 167 13.77 -22.44 0.83
CA VAL A 167 12.56 -23.27 0.72
C VAL A 167 12.85 -24.77 0.96
N PRO A 168 13.89 -25.39 0.35
CA PRO A 168 14.16 -26.82 0.55
C PRO A 168 14.51 -27.22 2.00
N ILE A 169 14.96 -26.26 2.81
CA ILE A 169 15.41 -26.48 4.19
C ILE A 169 14.24 -26.28 5.18
N SER A 170 13.11 -25.71 4.72
CA SER A 170 11.95 -25.40 5.55
C SER A 170 10.94 -26.54 5.71
N VAL A 171 11.36 -27.79 5.52
CA VAL A 171 10.50 -28.97 5.70
C VAL A 171 10.45 -29.33 7.19
N ILE A 172 9.31 -29.08 7.82
CA ILE A 172 9.03 -29.45 9.21
C ILE A 172 7.74 -30.28 9.20
N PRO A 173 7.80 -31.63 9.16
CA PRO A 173 6.65 -32.47 8.85
C PRO A 173 5.42 -32.27 9.77
N SER A 174 5.65 -32.12 11.08
CA SER A 174 4.58 -31.89 12.05
C SER A 174 3.86 -30.57 11.78
N PHE A 175 4.63 -29.49 11.59
CA PHE A 175 4.09 -28.16 11.36
C PHE A 175 3.49 -28.02 9.95
N SER A 176 4.06 -28.67 8.94
CA SER A 176 3.50 -28.78 7.59
C SER A 176 2.13 -29.47 7.60
N SER A 177 1.98 -30.56 8.38
CA SER A 177 0.70 -31.26 8.52
C SER A 177 -0.34 -30.41 9.25
N PHE A 178 0.07 -29.70 10.31
CA PHE A 178 -0.78 -28.73 11.00
C PHE A 178 -1.25 -27.62 10.05
N LEU A 179 -0.34 -26.97 9.32
CA LEU A 179 -0.70 -25.91 8.36
C LEU A 179 -1.57 -26.42 7.22
N LYS A 180 -1.38 -27.66 6.75
CA LYS A 180 -2.25 -28.30 5.77
C LYS A 180 -3.69 -28.42 6.30
N GLY A 181 -3.87 -28.93 7.51
CA GLY A 181 -5.18 -29.04 8.16
C GLY A 181 -5.82 -27.68 8.45
N LEU A 182 -5.04 -26.73 8.99
CA LEU A 182 -5.49 -25.36 9.23
C LEU A 182 -5.92 -24.68 7.94
N SER A 183 -5.16 -24.86 6.85
CA SER A 183 -5.52 -24.29 5.55
C SER A 183 -6.87 -24.83 5.11
N PHE A 184 -7.06 -26.15 5.12
CA PHE A 184 -8.32 -26.76 4.75
C PHE A 184 -9.51 -26.21 5.55
N SER A 185 -9.40 -26.16 6.88
CA SER A 185 -10.47 -25.67 7.75
C SER A 185 -10.74 -24.18 7.56
N LEU A 186 -9.70 -23.35 7.53
CA LEU A 186 -9.85 -21.90 7.45
C LEU A 186 -10.40 -21.45 6.11
N ILE A 187 -10.00 -22.10 5.01
CA ILE A 187 -10.50 -21.77 3.67
C ILE A 187 -12.01 -22.02 3.59
N LEU A 188 -12.46 -23.20 4.04
CA LEU A 188 -13.89 -23.52 4.06
C LEU A 188 -14.67 -22.56 4.97
N PHE A 189 -14.11 -22.25 6.15
CA PHE A 189 -14.71 -21.31 7.08
C PHE A 189 -14.85 -19.90 6.49
N LEU A 190 -13.81 -19.37 5.83
CA LEU A 190 -13.83 -18.03 5.24
C LEU A 190 -14.78 -17.93 4.05
N ILE A 191 -14.85 -18.97 3.20
CA ILE A 191 -15.85 -19.03 2.13
C ILE A 191 -17.24 -19.05 2.74
N PHE A 192 -17.47 -19.89 3.75
CA PHE A 192 -18.77 -20.01 4.41
C PHE A 192 -19.23 -18.68 5.03
N ILE A 193 -18.38 -18.04 5.84
CA ILE A 193 -18.68 -16.73 6.44
C ILE A 193 -18.83 -15.65 5.37
N GLY A 194 -17.94 -15.63 4.36
CA GLY A 194 -18.01 -14.65 3.27
C GLY A 194 -19.31 -14.76 2.48
N LEU A 195 -19.79 -15.96 2.19
CA LEU A 195 -21.08 -16.17 1.54
C LEU A 195 -22.24 -15.80 2.48
N LEU A 196 -22.20 -16.21 3.75
CA LEU A 196 -23.24 -15.89 4.71
C LEU A 196 -23.41 -14.38 4.94
N VAL A 197 -22.33 -13.60 4.97
CA VAL A 197 -22.41 -12.14 5.13
C VAL A 197 -23.07 -11.46 3.93
N ASN A 198 -22.93 -12.06 2.75
CA ASN A 198 -23.39 -11.44 1.51
C ASN A 198 -24.76 -11.96 1.03
N LEU A 199 -25.23 -13.12 1.48
CA LEU A 199 -26.51 -13.65 1.04
C LEU A 199 -27.69 -12.94 1.73
N PRO A 200 -28.71 -12.47 1.00
CA PRO A 200 -29.84 -11.72 1.58
C PRO A 200 -30.71 -12.55 2.54
N PHE A 201 -30.69 -13.88 2.40
CA PHE A 201 -31.37 -14.84 3.29
C PHE A 201 -30.49 -15.34 4.44
N ALA A 202 -29.41 -14.62 4.76
CA ALA A 202 -28.52 -14.96 5.86
C ALA A 202 -29.29 -15.10 7.19
N PHE A 203 -28.78 -15.99 8.03
CA PHE A 203 -29.27 -16.24 9.38
C PHE A 203 -29.40 -14.92 10.16
N SER A 204 -30.57 -14.66 10.76
CA SER A 204 -30.92 -13.33 11.32
C SER A 204 -29.89 -12.76 12.33
N PRO A 205 -29.29 -13.54 13.25
CA PRO A 205 -28.25 -13.04 14.15
C PRO A 205 -27.01 -12.51 13.44
N LEU A 206 -26.62 -13.09 12.30
CA LEU A 206 -25.44 -12.62 11.56
C LEU A 206 -25.73 -11.28 10.88
N ARG A 207 -26.94 -11.12 10.33
CA ARG A 207 -27.35 -9.86 9.72
C ARG A 207 -27.48 -8.74 10.75
N GLU A 208 -27.99 -9.06 11.94
CA GLU A 208 -28.01 -8.14 13.08
C GLU A 208 -26.58 -7.74 13.50
N PHE A 209 -25.66 -8.71 13.58
CA PHE A 209 -24.26 -8.45 13.89
C PHE A 209 -23.61 -7.53 12.84
N VAL A 210 -23.79 -7.81 11.54
CA VAL A 210 -23.24 -6.96 10.47
C VAL A 210 -23.86 -5.56 10.53
N ASN A 211 -25.18 -5.44 10.70
CA ASN A 211 -25.86 -4.16 10.82
C ASN A 211 -25.43 -3.35 12.05
N TYR A 212 -25.05 -4.02 13.15
CA TYR A 212 -24.53 -3.37 14.34
C TYR A 212 -23.19 -2.68 14.07
N PHE A 213 -22.27 -3.34 13.35
CA PHE A 213 -20.95 -2.75 13.02
C PHE A 213 -20.97 -1.85 11.78
N VAL A 214 -21.80 -2.16 10.81
CA VAL A 214 -21.86 -1.49 9.51
C VAL A 214 -23.33 -1.23 9.15
N PRO A 215 -23.93 -0.17 9.73
CA PRO A 215 -25.35 0.09 9.58
C PRO A 215 -25.71 0.44 8.13
N GLY A 216 -26.81 -0.16 7.64
CA GLY A 216 -27.33 0.08 6.30
C GLY A 216 -26.58 -0.63 5.18
N TYR A 217 -25.61 -1.50 5.50
CA TYR A 217 -24.96 -2.33 4.49
C TYR A 217 -25.98 -3.26 3.83
N ASP A 218 -26.13 -3.10 2.51
CA ASP A 218 -26.83 -4.06 1.66
C ASP A 218 -25.82 -4.72 0.72
N SER A 219 -25.94 -6.02 0.53
CA SER A 219 -24.92 -6.78 -0.19
C SER A 219 -25.14 -6.72 -1.70
N ASP A 220 -24.27 -6.01 -2.40
CA ASP A 220 -24.16 -6.05 -3.85
C ASP A 220 -23.24 -7.20 -4.29
N ILE A 221 -23.80 -8.41 -4.37
CA ILE A 221 -23.05 -9.58 -4.86
C ILE A 221 -22.80 -9.42 -6.36
N ASN A 222 -21.51 -9.36 -6.74
CA ASN A 222 -21.10 -9.59 -8.12
C ASN A 222 -20.88 -11.10 -8.37
N PRO A 223 -21.67 -11.76 -9.24
CA PRO A 223 -21.54 -13.20 -9.50
C PRO A 223 -20.14 -13.63 -9.95
N LEU A 224 -19.43 -12.78 -10.69
CA LEU A 224 -18.07 -13.06 -11.14
C LEU A 224 -17.11 -13.15 -9.95
N LEU A 225 -17.21 -12.24 -8.99
CA LEU A 225 -16.38 -12.25 -7.78
C LEU A 225 -16.67 -13.49 -6.93
N VAL A 226 -17.92 -13.93 -6.86
CA VAL A 226 -18.29 -15.19 -6.18
C VAL A 226 -17.63 -16.39 -6.86
N ILE A 227 -17.73 -16.50 -8.19
CA ILE A 227 -17.11 -17.60 -8.93
C ILE A 227 -15.60 -17.63 -8.70
N ILE A 228 -14.92 -16.49 -8.77
CA ILE A 228 -13.47 -16.39 -8.52
C ILE A 228 -13.14 -16.79 -7.08
N SER A 229 -13.94 -16.32 -6.11
CA SER A 229 -13.77 -16.64 -4.69
C SER A 229 -13.95 -18.11 -4.35
N LEU A 230 -14.63 -18.88 -5.20
CA LEU A 230 -14.79 -20.33 -5.05
C LEU A 230 -13.71 -21.07 -5.85
N ALA A 231 -13.51 -20.71 -7.11
CA ALA A 231 -12.63 -21.42 -8.02
C ALA A 231 -11.16 -21.39 -7.59
N ALA A 232 -10.62 -20.22 -7.24
CA ALA A 232 -9.22 -20.09 -6.88
C ALA A 232 -8.87 -20.81 -5.57
N PRO A 233 -9.63 -20.64 -4.46
CA PRO A 233 -9.41 -21.41 -3.24
C PRO A 233 -9.58 -22.91 -3.42
N LEU A 234 -10.59 -23.36 -4.18
CA LEU A 234 -10.81 -24.77 -4.45
C LEU A 234 -9.64 -25.39 -5.24
N ALA A 235 -9.13 -24.69 -6.25
CA ALA A 235 -7.96 -25.14 -7.00
C ALA A 235 -6.75 -25.34 -6.09
N VAL A 236 -6.49 -24.40 -5.17
CA VAL A 236 -5.38 -24.51 -4.23
C VAL A 236 -5.64 -25.61 -3.18
N LEU A 237 -6.87 -25.79 -2.70
CA LEU A 237 -7.24 -26.91 -1.83
C LEU A 237 -6.93 -28.26 -2.50
N ILE A 238 -7.29 -28.43 -3.78
CA ILE A 238 -7.00 -29.65 -4.54
C ILE A 238 -5.48 -29.90 -4.60
N VAL A 239 -4.68 -28.85 -4.80
CA VAL A 239 -3.21 -28.95 -4.78
C VAL A 239 -2.71 -29.37 -3.40
N ILE A 240 -3.14 -28.68 -2.34
CA ILE A 240 -2.78 -28.97 -0.94
C ILE A 240 -3.16 -30.40 -0.54
N MET A 241 -4.31 -30.91 -0.98
CA MET A 241 -4.75 -32.27 -0.67
C MET A 241 -3.80 -33.31 -1.29
N LYS A 242 -3.30 -33.05 -2.50
CA LYS A 242 -2.37 -33.93 -3.24
C LYS A 242 -0.93 -33.88 -2.74
N THR A 243 -0.54 -32.90 -1.94
CA THR A 243 0.84 -32.80 -1.43
C THR A 243 1.08 -33.67 -0.20
N ASP A 244 2.27 -34.27 -0.15
CA ASP A 244 2.78 -35.00 1.01
C ASP A 244 3.42 -34.02 2.02
N SER A 245 2.83 -33.88 3.20
CA SER A 245 3.30 -32.95 4.25
C SER A 245 4.67 -33.34 4.82
N SER A 246 5.12 -34.58 4.63
CA SER A 246 6.46 -35.00 5.07
C SER A 246 7.59 -34.49 4.17
N LYS A 247 7.28 -34.15 2.91
CA LYS A 247 8.26 -33.74 1.89
C LYS A 247 8.07 -32.30 1.42
N THR A 248 6.88 -31.75 1.62
CA THR A 248 6.53 -30.41 1.14
C THR A 248 7.02 -29.37 2.15
N PRO A 249 7.74 -28.32 1.72
CA PRO A 249 8.18 -27.23 2.58
C PRO A 249 7.02 -26.57 3.34
N THR A 250 7.20 -26.31 4.63
CA THR A 250 6.20 -25.63 5.48
C THR A 250 5.75 -24.30 4.88
N VAL A 251 6.70 -23.55 4.31
CA VAL A 251 6.45 -22.24 3.70
C VAL A 251 5.48 -22.30 2.51
N PHE A 252 5.37 -23.44 1.83
CA PHE A 252 4.41 -23.64 0.76
C PHE A 252 2.97 -23.55 1.28
N TYR A 253 2.64 -24.34 2.31
CA TYR A 253 1.31 -24.31 2.93
C TYR A 253 0.96 -22.93 3.48
N PHE A 254 1.92 -22.27 4.14
CA PHE A 254 1.71 -20.90 4.63
C PHE A 254 1.41 -19.91 3.49
N SER A 255 2.16 -19.99 2.39
CA SER A 255 1.98 -19.08 1.25
C SER A 255 0.64 -19.31 0.56
N CYS A 256 0.23 -20.57 0.39
CA CYS A 256 -1.10 -20.92 -0.11
C CYS A 256 -2.21 -20.37 0.80
N LEU A 257 -2.08 -20.56 2.11
CA LEU A 257 -3.05 -20.08 3.09
C LEU A 257 -3.22 -18.56 2.99
N MET A 258 -2.12 -17.81 3.05
CA MET A 258 -2.16 -16.35 2.96
C MET A 258 -2.73 -15.85 1.64
N THR A 259 -2.37 -16.48 0.53
CA THR A 259 -2.91 -16.12 -0.80
C THR A 259 -4.43 -16.28 -0.84
N ILE A 260 -4.96 -17.35 -0.27
CA ILE A 260 -6.40 -17.62 -0.28
C ILE A 260 -7.14 -16.69 0.69
N ILE A 261 -6.62 -16.47 1.90
CA ILE A 261 -7.21 -15.53 2.86
C ILE A 261 -7.39 -14.17 2.19
N TRP A 262 -6.33 -13.63 1.60
CA TRP A 262 -6.39 -12.34 0.92
C TRP A 262 -7.27 -12.38 -0.33
N SER A 263 -7.26 -13.47 -1.10
CA SER A 263 -8.16 -13.62 -2.25
C SER A 263 -9.62 -13.55 -1.83
N ILE A 264 -10.03 -14.30 -0.80
CA ILE A 264 -11.43 -14.33 -0.31
C ILE A 264 -11.82 -12.98 0.28
N ILE A 265 -10.95 -12.36 1.08
CA ILE A 265 -11.18 -11.02 1.63
C ILE A 265 -11.38 -10.02 0.49
N MET A 266 -10.54 -10.05 -0.55
CA MET A 266 -10.61 -9.11 -1.67
C MET A 266 -11.77 -9.37 -2.65
N THR A 267 -12.41 -10.54 -2.59
CA THR A 267 -13.59 -10.85 -3.43
C THR A 267 -14.90 -10.74 -2.66
N LEU A 268 -15.04 -11.43 -1.53
CA LEU A 268 -16.28 -11.50 -0.75
C LEU A 268 -16.31 -10.48 0.39
N GLY A 269 -15.16 -10.15 0.97
CA GLY A 269 -15.08 -9.17 2.06
C GLY A 269 -15.01 -7.72 1.58
N LEU A 270 -14.52 -7.49 0.36
CA LEU A 270 -14.23 -6.15 -0.14
C LEU A 270 -15.45 -5.24 -0.20
N PRO A 271 -16.66 -5.66 -0.63
CA PRO A 271 -17.83 -4.78 -0.62
C PRO A 271 -18.17 -4.24 0.77
N LEU A 272 -18.13 -5.09 1.80
CA LEU A 272 -18.34 -4.69 3.20
C LEU A 272 -17.25 -3.73 3.70
N ILE A 273 -15.99 -4.02 3.36
CA ILE A 273 -14.85 -3.17 3.72
C ILE A 273 -14.93 -1.81 3.01
N ASP A 274 -15.35 -1.77 1.76
CA ASP A 274 -15.49 -0.54 0.99
C ASP A 274 -16.63 0.31 1.54
N TYR A 275 -17.81 -0.29 1.78
CA TYR A 275 -18.96 0.42 2.36
C TYR A 275 -18.62 1.05 3.72
N SER A 276 -17.99 0.29 4.63
CA SER A 276 -17.59 0.83 5.95
C SER A 276 -16.53 1.93 5.87
N LYS A 277 -15.73 2.00 4.80
CA LYS A 277 -14.63 2.98 4.67
C LYS A 277 -14.93 4.09 3.67
N ARG A 278 -16.11 4.10 3.06
CA ARG A 278 -16.44 4.96 1.93
C ARG A 278 -16.55 6.43 2.36
N TYR A 279 -15.91 7.30 1.59
CA TYR A 279 -16.01 8.75 1.79
C TYR A 279 -17.19 9.39 1.03
N SER A 280 -17.85 8.66 0.13
CA SER A 280 -18.94 9.21 -0.69
C SER A 280 -20.09 9.74 0.14
N ASP A 281 -20.44 9.04 1.22
CA ASP A 281 -21.68 9.31 1.97
C ASP A 281 -21.51 10.58 2.81
N VAL A 282 -20.31 10.76 3.37
CA VAL A 282 -19.94 11.98 4.10
C VAL A 282 -19.77 13.16 3.13
N PHE A 283 -19.05 12.99 2.04
CA PHE A 283 -18.75 14.11 1.15
C PHE A 283 -19.93 14.53 0.27
N SER A 284 -20.85 13.61 -0.05
CA SER A 284 -22.10 13.97 -0.73
C SER A 284 -23.01 14.84 0.15
N GLN A 285 -23.07 14.59 1.46
CA GLN A 285 -23.77 15.47 2.41
C GLN A 285 -23.17 16.87 2.44
N ILE A 286 -21.83 16.96 2.51
CA ILE A 286 -21.12 18.26 2.45
C ILE A 286 -21.46 19.00 1.15
N ASN A 287 -21.52 18.29 0.02
CA ASN A 287 -21.88 18.86 -1.28
C ASN A 287 -23.33 19.39 -1.37
N MET A 288 -24.23 18.95 -0.48
CA MET A 288 -25.58 19.50 -0.38
C MET A 288 -25.62 20.79 0.46
N ILE A 289 -24.65 20.98 1.35
CA ILE A 289 -24.60 22.11 2.29
C ILE A 289 -23.81 23.28 1.72
N VAL A 290 -22.69 22.99 1.05
CA VAL A 290 -21.81 23.99 0.45
C VAL A 290 -22.27 24.25 -0.99
N PRO A 291 -22.67 25.49 -1.34
CA PRO A 291 -23.04 25.83 -2.70
C PRO A 291 -21.89 25.63 -3.68
N LYS A 292 -22.22 25.23 -4.91
CA LYS A 292 -21.21 25.03 -5.97
C LYS A 292 -20.51 26.35 -6.31
N GLY A 293 -19.17 26.32 -6.34
CA GLY A 293 -18.35 27.47 -6.70
C GLY A 293 -17.93 28.35 -5.51
N GLU A 294 -18.47 28.08 -4.31
CA GLU A 294 -18.04 28.77 -3.10
C GLU A 294 -16.63 28.37 -2.68
N CYS A 295 -15.92 29.32 -2.07
CA CYS A 295 -14.62 29.05 -1.50
C CYS A 295 -14.75 28.31 -0.16
N VAL A 296 -14.02 27.22 -0.01
CA VAL A 296 -13.96 26.44 1.23
C VAL A 296 -12.54 26.43 1.77
N ILE A 297 -12.38 26.85 3.02
CA ILE A 297 -11.14 26.71 3.78
C ILE A 297 -11.12 25.30 4.39
N SER A 298 -9.98 24.62 4.37
CA SER A 298 -9.79 23.35 5.06
C SER A 298 -8.77 23.47 6.19
N GLN A 299 -9.11 22.90 7.35
CA GLN A 299 -8.23 22.79 8.51
C GLN A 299 -8.07 21.33 8.92
N GLY A 300 -6.82 20.88 9.07
CA GLY A 300 -6.48 19.52 9.47
C GLY A 300 -6.77 18.46 8.41
N LEU A 301 -7.27 18.86 7.23
CA LEU A 301 -7.72 17.94 6.20
C LEU A 301 -6.52 17.28 5.50
N GLY A 302 -6.41 15.96 5.64
CA GLY A 302 -5.33 15.17 5.06
C GLY A 302 -5.28 15.26 3.54
N GLU A 303 -4.09 15.03 2.97
CA GLU A 303 -3.88 15.02 1.52
C GLU A 303 -4.81 14.02 0.79
N PRO A 304 -4.96 12.75 1.24
CA PRO A 304 -5.91 11.82 0.62
C PRO A 304 -7.36 12.28 0.75
N GLN A 305 -7.76 12.79 1.92
CA GLN A 305 -9.11 13.28 2.18
C GLN A 305 -9.48 14.44 1.26
N ARG A 306 -8.56 15.40 1.06
CA ARG A 306 -8.73 16.50 0.09
C ARG A 306 -8.93 16.00 -1.34
N ALA A 307 -8.14 15.00 -1.75
CA ALA A 307 -8.27 14.43 -3.09
C ALA A 307 -9.63 13.74 -3.26
N MET A 308 -10.07 13.01 -2.25
CA MET A 308 -11.36 12.32 -2.23
C MET A 308 -12.53 13.32 -2.19
N LEU A 309 -12.43 14.41 -1.42
CA LEU A 309 -13.42 15.49 -1.40
C LEU A 309 -13.58 16.07 -2.79
N HIS A 310 -12.47 16.45 -3.44
CA HIS A 310 -12.50 16.99 -4.79
C HIS A 310 -13.07 15.97 -5.79
N TYR A 311 -12.75 14.69 -5.65
CA TYR A 311 -13.27 13.63 -6.52
C TYR A 311 -14.81 13.49 -6.45
N TYR A 312 -15.38 13.51 -5.24
CA TYR A 312 -16.83 13.32 -5.06
C TYR A 312 -17.67 14.59 -5.20
N THR A 313 -17.09 15.77 -4.95
CA THR A 313 -17.84 17.04 -4.84
C THR A 313 -17.39 18.09 -5.85
N GLY A 314 -16.18 17.98 -6.39
CA GLY A 314 -15.53 19.04 -7.17
C GLY A 314 -14.99 20.20 -6.32
N ILE A 315 -15.18 20.19 -5.00
CA ILE A 315 -14.72 21.25 -4.10
C ILE A 315 -13.19 21.21 -3.99
N LYS A 316 -12.54 22.34 -4.22
CA LYS A 316 -11.12 22.56 -3.96
C LYS A 316 -10.98 23.43 -2.72
N THR A 317 -10.21 22.96 -1.74
CA THR A 317 -10.04 23.67 -0.48
C THR A 317 -8.75 24.48 -0.43
N SER A 318 -8.81 25.67 0.19
CA SER A 318 -7.61 26.43 0.58
C SER A 318 -7.19 26.02 1.98
N ARG A 319 -5.91 25.75 2.19
CA ARG A 319 -5.41 25.21 3.47
C ARG A 319 -5.02 26.33 4.42
N VAL A 320 -5.52 26.27 5.65
CA VAL A 320 -5.04 27.13 6.73
C VAL A 320 -3.54 26.91 6.96
N GLU A 321 -3.06 25.67 6.82
CA GLU A 321 -1.65 25.34 7.05
C GLU A 321 -0.68 25.94 6.03
N ASN A 322 -1.19 26.44 4.88
CA ASN A 322 -0.36 27.12 3.88
C ASN A 322 -0.21 28.63 4.17
N GLY A 323 -0.81 29.15 5.25
CA GLY A 323 -0.70 30.56 5.65
C GLY A 323 -1.53 31.54 4.81
N SER A 324 -2.26 31.08 3.80
CA SER A 324 -3.17 31.88 2.98
C SER A 324 -4.62 31.67 3.42
N LEU A 325 -5.02 32.34 4.50
CA LEU A 325 -6.43 32.48 4.84
C LEU A 325 -7.04 33.47 3.86
N ASN A 326 -7.82 32.97 2.91
CA ASN A 326 -8.61 33.85 2.07
C ASN A 326 -9.84 34.26 2.90
N GLU A 327 -9.81 35.46 3.47
CA GLU A 327 -10.87 36.01 4.33
C GLU A 327 -12.22 36.10 3.63
N SER A 328 -12.26 35.99 2.29
CA SER A 328 -13.49 35.99 1.50
C SER A 328 -14.19 34.62 1.40
N CYS A 329 -13.72 33.58 2.08
CA CYS A 329 -14.34 32.26 2.04
C CYS A 329 -15.36 32.14 3.17
N HIS A 330 -16.58 31.75 2.83
CA HIS A 330 -17.72 31.66 3.76
C HIS A 330 -17.89 30.29 4.44
N TYR A 331 -17.04 29.32 4.09
CA TYR A 331 -17.11 27.97 4.63
C TYR A 331 -15.74 27.48 5.11
N LEU A 332 -15.74 26.84 6.28
CA LEU A 332 -14.59 26.13 6.84
C LEU A 332 -14.94 24.66 7.04
N LEU A 333 -14.17 23.77 6.40
CA LEU A 333 -14.22 22.33 6.60
C LEU A 333 -13.08 21.90 7.53
N ARG A 334 -13.44 21.36 8.69
CA ARG A 334 -12.51 20.85 9.69
C ARG A 334 -12.53 19.33 9.71
N GLN A 335 -11.36 18.70 9.64
CA GLN A 335 -11.19 17.30 9.98
C GLN A 335 -10.69 17.21 11.43
N GLY A 336 -11.49 16.58 12.29
CA GLY A 336 -11.18 16.39 13.70
C GLY A 336 -10.93 14.93 14.06
N LYS A 337 -10.31 14.72 15.23
CA LYS A 337 -10.23 13.41 15.88
C LYS A 337 -11.00 13.43 17.20
N THR A 338 -11.47 12.29 17.68
CA THR A 338 -12.29 12.24 18.91
C THR A 338 -11.60 12.75 20.16
N THR A 339 -10.25 12.80 20.17
CA THR A 339 -9.44 13.43 21.22
C THR A 339 -9.38 14.96 21.16
N THR A 340 -9.79 15.58 20.04
CA THR A 340 -9.97 17.03 19.97
C THR A 340 -11.34 17.41 20.51
N GLU A 341 -11.38 18.27 21.52
CA GLU A 341 -12.63 18.81 22.05
C GLU A 341 -13.51 19.33 20.90
N LYS A 342 -14.76 18.84 20.86
CA LYS A 342 -15.82 19.45 20.05
C LYS A 342 -16.10 20.82 20.63
N LYS A 343 -15.35 21.83 20.18
CA LYS A 343 -15.68 23.22 20.49
C LYS A 343 -17.01 23.52 19.83
N SER A 344 -18.02 23.78 20.64
CA SER A 344 -19.29 24.30 20.18
C SER A 344 -19.06 25.72 19.68
N PHE A 345 -18.81 25.85 18.39
CA PHE A 345 -18.83 27.16 17.73
C PHE A 345 -20.29 27.44 17.35
N HIS A 346 -20.76 28.67 17.58
CA HIS A 346 -22.12 29.07 17.20
C HIS A 346 -22.41 28.93 15.70
N ASP A 347 -21.37 28.82 14.87
CA ASP A 347 -21.47 28.77 13.41
C ASP A 347 -21.34 27.36 12.81
N LEU A 348 -21.47 26.30 13.62
CA LEU A 348 -21.47 24.91 13.13
C LEU A 348 -22.75 24.63 12.32
N ILE A 349 -22.60 24.34 11.02
CA ILE A 349 -23.72 24.03 10.12
C ILE A 349 -23.98 22.51 10.09
N TRP A 350 -22.91 21.72 10.09
CA TRP A 350 -23.01 20.27 9.95
C TRP A 350 -21.83 19.55 10.59
N SER A 351 -22.08 18.38 11.16
CA SER A 351 -21.08 17.47 11.68
C SER A 351 -21.45 16.04 11.32
N GLY A 352 -20.48 15.24 10.92
CA GLY A 352 -20.68 13.82 10.63
C GLY A 352 -19.39 13.01 10.54
N SER A 353 -19.52 11.69 10.60
CA SER A 353 -18.42 10.73 10.42
C SER A 353 -18.83 9.66 9.41
N ARG A 354 -17.87 8.83 9.00
CA ARG A 354 -18.15 7.68 8.13
C ARG A 354 -18.93 6.61 8.91
N PRO A 355 -19.72 5.76 8.23
CA PRO A 355 -20.40 4.65 8.89
C PRO A 355 -19.43 3.75 9.66
N GLY A 356 -19.65 3.57 10.96
CA GLY A 356 -18.78 2.75 11.83
C GLY A 356 -17.43 3.39 12.20
N GLU A 357 -17.19 4.65 11.83
CA GLU A 357 -15.98 5.39 12.19
C GLU A 357 -16.24 6.30 13.41
N GLU A 358 -15.53 6.00 14.50
CA GLU A 358 -15.66 6.73 15.76
C GLU A 358 -14.49 7.67 16.05
N ASP A 359 -13.35 7.52 15.37
CA ASP A 359 -12.12 8.26 15.67
C ASP A 359 -11.94 9.52 14.80
N GLU A 360 -12.60 9.57 13.64
CA GLU A 360 -12.48 10.64 12.64
C GLU A 360 -13.85 11.25 12.34
N PHE A 361 -13.95 12.58 12.43
CA PHE A 361 -15.16 13.31 12.08
C PHE A 361 -14.85 14.55 11.24
N TYR A 362 -15.88 15.03 10.56
CA TYR A 362 -15.87 16.19 9.70
C TYR A 362 -16.91 17.19 10.19
N GLU A 363 -16.53 18.46 10.19
CA GLU A 363 -17.42 19.56 10.55
C GLU A 363 -17.33 20.67 9.51
N VAL A 364 -18.48 21.25 9.19
CA VAL A 364 -18.61 22.40 8.30
C VAL A 364 -19.12 23.58 9.11
N PHE A 365 -18.36 24.67 9.10
CA PHE A 365 -18.69 25.94 9.73
C PHE A 365 -18.99 26.99 8.68
N LYS A 366 -19.86 27.94 9.02
CA LYS A 366 -20.03 29.18 8.27
C LYS A 366 -19.05 30.21 8.81
N THR A 367 -18.25 30.81 7.97
CA THR A 367 -17.39 31.94 8.34
C THR A 367 -18.07 33.25 7.95
N HIS A 368 -17.91 34.26 8.82
CA HIS A 368 -18.53 35.58 8.65
C HIS A 368 -17.94 36.38 7.49
#